data_AF-A0A2D8D1I0-F1
#
_entry.id   AF-A0A2D8D1I0-F1
#
_cell.length_a   1.000
_cell.length_b   1.000
_cell.length_c   1.000
_cell.angle_alpha   90.00
_cell.angle_beta   90.00
_cell.angle_gamma   90.00
#
_symmetry.space_group_name_H-M   'P 1'
#
loop_
_entity.id
_entity.type
_entity.pdbx_description
1 polymer ?
#
loop_
_entity_poly.entity_id
_entity_poly.type
_entity_poly.pdbx_seq_one_letter_code
_entity_poly.pdbx_strand_id
1 'polypeptide(L)'
;MTVDSGARSGSSADRSTTNVQPVIPISISEDWNLISRTIVPVIYQDGVTGRGQDQFGLGDVVQSAFFSPKEVGSSGIIWVVGPAFLLPAATDSALGSKKWGVGPTAVVLKQSGRVTYGMLVKHIWSVAGSDSRADMSQAFIKPFLSYTTPDAATFSTSAAEMVQRQPIATSRRPEEKGGFGVSFRAVECLLCRPLVTIVVARCNVRFHSLQPKSCQSANGQLLPLS
;
A
#
# COMPACT_ATOMS: atom_id res chain seq x y z
N MET A 1 -0.66 -7.94 -1.70
CA MET A 1 -2.10 -7.97 -1.97
C MET A 1 -2.81 -7.66 -0.66
N THR A 2 -3.87 -6.86 -0.69
CA THR A 2 -4.72 -6.60 0.48
C THR A 2 -6.17 -6.78 0.08
N VAL A 3 -7.00 -7.27 1.00
CA VAL A 3 -8.45 -7.46 0.78
C VAL A 3 -9.17 -6.55 1.77
N ASP A 4 -10.15 -5.82 1.27
CA ASP A 4 -11.07 -4.98 2.03
C ASP A 4 -12.50 -5.42 1.69
N SER A 5 -13.38 -5.48 2.69
CA SER A 5 -14.76 -5.92 2.54
C SER A 5 -15.67 -4.97 3.32
N GLY A 6 -16.71 -4.47 2.66
CA GLY A 6 -17.73 -3.60 3.25
C GLY A 6 -19.13 -4.14 2.96
N ALA A 7 -19.98 -4.14 3.97
CA ALA A 7 -21.41 -4.40 3.84
C ALA A 7 -22.19 -3.20 4.36
N ARG A 8 -23.26 -2.80 3.66
CA ARG A 8 -24.10 -1.68 4.10
C ARG A 8 -25.13 -2.15 5.12
N SER A 9 -25.08 -1.59 6.33
CA SER A 9 -26.04 -1.89 7.41
C SER A 9 -27.49 -1.67 6.96
N GLY A 10 -28.34 -2.68 7.14
CA GLY A 10 -29.77 -2.65 6.79
C GLY A 10 -30.10 -2.97 5.31
N SER A 11 -29.14 -3.40 4.50
CA SER A 11 -29.36 -3.85 3.12
C SER A 11 -28.57 -5.12 2.80
N SER A 12 -29.04 -5.93 1.85
CA SER A 12 -28.30 -7.08 1.30
C SER A 12 -27.14 -6.69 0.38
N ALA A 13 -26.66 -5.44 0.44
CA ALA A 13 -25.61 -4.95 -0.43
C ALA A 13 -24.23 -5.16 0.19
N ASP A 14 -23.37 -5.85 -0.54
CA ASP A 14 -21.99 -6.14 -0.17
C ASP A 14 -21.01 -5.70 -1.26
N ARG A 15 -19.79 -5.39 -0.83
CA ARG A 15 -18.69 -5.02 -1.70
C ARG A 15 -17.39 -5.57 -1.14
N SER A 16 -16.64 -6.28 -1.97
CA SER A 16 -15.29 -6.73 -1.67
C SER A 16 -14.32 -6.13 -2.69
N THR A 17 -13.23 -5.57 -2.19
CA THR A 17 -12.17 -4.95 -2.98
C THR A 17 -10.84 -5.62 -2.68
N THR A 18 -10.24 -6.18 -3.70
CA THR A 18 -8.92 -6.79 -3.65
C THR A 18 -7.91 -5.89 -4.35
N ASN A 19 -6.94 -5.37 -3.61
CA ASN A 19 -5.93 -4.48 -4.13
C ASN A 19 -4.65 -5.23 -4.51
N VAL A 20 -4.33 -5.22 -5.80
CA VAL A 20 -3.02 -5.63 -6.33
C VAL A 20 -2.10 -4.42 -6.33
N GLN A 21 -0.95 -4.54 -5.66
CA GLN A 21 -0.11 -3.38 -5.32
C GLN A 21 1.38 -3.64 -5.60
N PRO A 22 1.82 -3.59 -6.87
CA PRO A 22 3.24 -3.58 -7.18
C PRO A 22 3.91 -2.32 -6.65
N VAL A 23 5.11 -2.49 -6.10
CA VAL A 23 5.98 -1.40 -5.66
C VAL A 23 7.37 -1.68 -6.24
N ILE A 24 7.84 -0.77 -7.09
CA ILE A 24 9.09 -0.93 -7.84
C ILE A 24 10.01 0.24 -7.49
N PRO A 25 11.08 0.01 -6.72
CA PRO A 25 12.11 1.02 -6.49
C PRO A 25 13.06 1.08 -7.68
N ILE A 26 13.42 2.30 -8.10
CA ILE A 26 14.32 2.59 -9.22
C ILE A 26 15.30 3.65 -8.74
N SER A 27 16.60 3.38 -8.82
CA SER A 27 17.62 4.39 -8.56
C SER A 27 17.67 5.37 -9.73
N ILE A 28 17.47 6.67 -9.49
CA ILE A 28 17.47 7.70 -10.54
C ILE A 28 18.71 8.59 -10.51
N SER A 29 19.42 8.65 -9.39
CA SER A 29 20.72 9.31 -9.24
C SER A 29 21.55 8.64 -8.15
N GLU A 30 22.71 9.19 -7.80
CA GLU A 30 23.53 8.73 -6.67
C GLU A 30 22.75 8.85 -5.35
N ASP A 31 22.03 9.96 -5.14
CA ASP A 31 21.39 10.28 -3.87
C ASP A 31 19.88 9.97 -3.81
N TRP A 32 19.22 9.71 -4.94
CA TRP A 32 17.76 9.59 -5.02
C TRP A 32 17.26 8.29 -5.62
N ASN A 33 16.18 7.78 -5.02
CA ASN A 33 15.34 6.73 -5.53
C ASN A 33 13.98 7.28 -5.99
N LEU A 34 13.47 6.75 -7.09
CA LEU A 34 12.08 6.84 -7.51
C LEU A 34 11.39 5.52 -7.17
N ILE A 35 10.33 5.56 -6.38
CA ILE A 35 9.51 4.40 -6.04
C ILE A 35 8.18 4.54 -6.77
N SER A 36 7.97 3.65 -7.75
CA SER A 36 6.70 3.53 -8.46
C SER A 36 5.77 2.61 -7.68
N ARG A 37 4.58 3.09 -7.33
CA ARG A 37 3.54 2.30 -6.66
C ARG A 37 2.25 2.38 -7.44
N THR A 38 1.81 1.26 -7.99
CA THR A 38 0.51 1.12 -8.66
C THR A 38 -0.45 0.40 -7.72
N ILE A 39 -1.70 0.84 -7.64
CA ILE A 39 -2.79 0.14 -6.95
C ILE A 39 -3.85 -0.16 -7.99
N VAL A 40 -4.09 -1.44 -8.21
CA VAL A 40 -5.14 -1.94 -9.09
C VAL A 40 -6.20 -2.63 -8.23
N PRO A 41 -7.37 -1.99 -8.02
CA PRO A 41 -8.46 -2.60 -7.28
C PRO A 41 -9.26 -3.53 -8.19
N VAL A 42 -9.40 -4.79 -7.80
CA VAL A 42 -10.36 -5.76 -8.35
C VAL A 42 -11.55 -5.77 -7.41
N ILE A 43 -12.71 -5.39 -7.91
CA ILE A 43 -13.91 -5.18 -7.10
C ILE A 43 -14.98 -6.18 -7.51
N TYR A 44 -15.61 -6.76 -6.51
CA TYR A 44 -16.90 -7.41 -6.61
C TYR A 44 -17.89 -6.64 -5.75
N GLN A 45 -19.07 -6.34 -6.27
CA GLN A 45 -20.15 -5.76 -5.47
C GLN A 45 -21.49 -6.36 -5.89
N ASP A 46 -22.33 -6.66 -4.91
CA ASP A 46 -23.71 -7.11 -5.11
C ASP A 46 -24.66 -6.17 -4.37
N GLY A 47 -25.81 -5.89 -4.98
CA GLY A 47 -26.84 -5.03 -4.40
C GLY A 47 -26.49 -3.54 -4.30
N VAL A 48 -25.30 -3.12 -4.73
CA VAL A 48 -24.79 -1.73 -4.55
C VAL A 48 -25.42 -0.73 -5.52
N THR A 49 -25.62 -1.14 -6.77
CA THR A 49 -26.23 -0.30 -7.83
C THR A 49 -27.74 -0.46 -7.93
N GLY A 50 -28.28 -1.55 -7.38
CA GLY A 50 -29.69 -1.88 -7.37
C GLY A 50 -29.91 -3.27 -6.77
N ARG A 51 -31.13 -3.58 -6.33
CA ARG A 51 -31.45 -4.89 -5.76
C ARG A 51 -31.28 -5.98 -6.84
N GLY A 52 -30.49 -7.01 -6.56
CA GLY A 52 -30.22 -8.11 -7.50
C GLY A 52 -29.37 -7.70 -8.70
N GLN A 53 -28.48 -6.71 -8.52
CA GLN A 53 -27.51 -6.29 -9.53
C GLN A 53 -26.11 -6.46 -8.96
N ASP A 54 -25.28 -7.21 -9.65
CA ASP A 54 -23.88 -7.45 -9.32
C ASP A 54 -22.95 -6.83 -10.36
N GLN A 55 -21.76 -6.40 -9.91
CA GLN A 55 -20.70 -5.91 -10.78
C GLN A 55 -19.37 -6.51 -10.34
N PHE A 56 -18.61 -6.98 -11.33
CA PHE A 56 -17.27 -7.49 -11.15
C PHE A 56 -16.33 -6.85 -12.16
N GLY A 57 -15.16 -6.41 -11.70
CA GLY A 57 -14.18 -5.80 -12.59
C GLY A 57 -13.10 -5.00 -11.90
N LEU A 58 -12.35 -4.24 -12.70
CA LEU A 58 -11.38 -3.29 -12.17
C LEU A 58 -12.07 -2.00 -11.76
N GLY A 59 -11.57 -1.38 -10.70
CA GLY A 59 -11.86 0.01 -10.37
C GLY A 59 -10.81 0.97 -10.93
N ASP A 60 -10.89 2.24 -10.53
CA ASP A 60 -9.90 3.24 -10.93
C ASP A 60 -8.51 2.90 -10.35
N VAL A 61 -7.48 3.02 -11.19
CA VAL A 61 -6.10 2.70 -10.82
C VAL A 61 -5.45 3.93 -10.20
N VAL A 62 -4.74 3.73 -9.09
CA VAL A 62 -3.92 4.80 -8.50
C VAL A 62 -2.45 4.52 -8.79
N GLN A 63 -1.79 5.45 -9.47
CA GLN A 63 -0.35 5.43 -9.70
C GLN A 63 0.33 6.51 -8.88
N SER A 64 1.30 6.15 -8.04
CA SER A 64 2.10 7.09 -7.25
C SER A 64 3.57 6.98 -7.63
N ALA A 65 4.22 8.12 -7.79
CA ALA A 65 5.65 8.24 -7.99
C ALA A 65 6.24 8.93 -6.76
N PHE A 66 7.06 8.23 -6.00
CA PHE A 66 7.63 8.72 -4.75
C PHE A 66 9.13 8.96 -4.93
N PHE A 67 9.60 10.15 -4.58
CA PHE A 67 11.02 10.47 -4.50
C PHE A 67 11.50 10.28 -3.06
N SER A 68 12.59 9.54 -2.91
CA SER A 68 13.21 9.21 -1.62
C SER A 68 14.71 9.50 -1.68
N PRO A 69 15.30 10.16 -0.69
CA PRO A 69 16.74 10.06 -0.47
C PRO A 69 17.16 8.61 -0.26
N LYS A 70 18.35 8.23 -0.71
CA LYS A 70 18.95 6.91 -0.43
C LYS A 70 19.52 6.83 0.98
N GLU A 71 20.14 7.92 1.40
CA GLU A 71 20.70 8.01 2.74
C GLU A 71 19.64 8.42 3.75
N VAL A 72 19.62 7.72 4.88
CA VAL A 72 18.80 8.09 6.02
C VAL A 72 19.64 9.01 6.91
N GLY A 73 19.18 10.24 7.10
CA GLY A 73 19.87 11.19 7.96
C GLY A 73 19.98 10.72 9.42
N SER A 74 20.76 11.43 10.23
CA SER A 74 21.02 11.09 11.64
C SER A 74 19.77 10.96 12.53
N SER A 75 18.64 11.55 12.12
CA SER A 75 17.35 11.41 12.80
C SER A 75 16.72 10.02 12.66
N GLY A 76 17.18 9.21 11.70
CA GLY A 76 16.61 7.90 11.35
C GLY A 76 15.24 7.99 10.65
N ILE A 77 14.82 9.18 10.22
CA ILE A 77 13.54 9.41 9.55
C ILE A 77 13.71 9.11 8.06
N ILE A 78 12.87 8.21 7.56
CA ILE A 78 12.73 7.90 6.14
C ILE A 78 11.47 8.62 5.67
N TRP A 79 11.61 9.38 4.59
CA TRP A 79 10.50 10.09 3.99
C TRP A 79 10.51 9.93 2.49
N VAL A 80 9.31 9.92 1.92
CA VAL A 80 9.12 9.92 0.49
C VAL A 80 7.97 10.86 0.13
N VAL A 81 8.08 11.54 -0.99
CA VAL A 81 7.05 12.48 -1.47
C VAL A 81 7.01 12.45 -2.99
N GLY A 82 5.83 12.66 -3.55
CA GLY A 82 5.69 12.93 -4.97
C GLY A 82 4.23 12.97 -5.39
N PRO A 83 3.96 12.90 -6.70
CA PRO A 83 2.61 12.94 -7.22
C PRO A 83 1.91 11.58 -7.12
N ALA A 84 0.60 11.64 -6.98
CA ALA A 84 -0.33 10.53 -7.17
C ALA A 84 -1.31 10.89 -8.28
N PHE A 85 -1.59 9.92 -9.14
CA PHE A 85 -2.51 10.00 -10.25
C PHE A 85 -3.63 8.99 -10.06
N LEU A 86 -4.86 9.41 -10.34
CA LEU A 86 -6.03 8.54 -10.46
C LEU A 86 -6.34 8.37 -11.94
N LEU A 87 -6.35 7.12 -12.40
CA LEU A 87 -6.58 6.74 -13.79
C LEU A 87 -7.97 6.06 -13.87
N PRO A 88 -8.86 6.52 -14.77
CA PRO A 88 -10.20 5.94 -14.94
C PRO A 88 -10.14 4.64 -15.74
N ALA A 89 -9.51 3.62 -15.17
CA ALA A 89 -9.29 2.30 -15.77
C ALA A 89 -10.37 1.28 -15.40
N ALA A 90 -11.45 1.72 -14.75
CA ALA A 90 -12.53 0.84 -14.34
C ALA A 90 -13.20 0.15 -15.55
N THR A 91 -13.38 -1.16 -15.47
CA THR A 91 -13.97 -1.95 -16.57
C THR A 91 -15.49 -1.85 -16.60
N ASP A 92 -16.10 -1.50 -15.46
CA ASP A 92 -17.53 -1.21 -15.34
C ASP A 92 -17.73 0.22 -14.85
N SER A 93 -18.71 0.91 -15.43
CA SER A 93 -19.06 2.30 -15.10
C SER A 93 -19.53 2.53 -13.66
N ALA A 94 -19.95 1.47 -12.96
CA ALA A 94 -20.34 1.48 -11.56
C ALA A 94 -19.17 1.24 -10.59
N LEU A 95 -18.01 0.82 -11.10
CA LEU A 95 -16.82 0.49 -10.30
C LEU A 95 -15.78 1.63 -10.26
N GLY A 96 -15.96 2.67 -11.07
CA GLY A 96 -15.04 3.80 -11.17
C GLY A 96 -15.72 5.16 -11.25
N SER A 97 -14.93 6.21 -11.03
CA SER A 97 -15.36 7.61 -11.08
C SER A 97 -15.45 8.15 -12.51
N LYS A 98 -14.76 7.52 -13.47
CA LYS A 98 -14.52 8.06 -14.83
C LYS A 98 -13.83 9.43 -14.82
N LYS A 99 -13.09 9.74 -13.76
CA LYS A 99 -12.32 10.97 -13.60
C LYS A 99 -10.83 10.65 -13.62
N TRP A 100 -10.09 11.50 -14.30
CA TRP A 100 -8.66 11.65 -14.11
C TRP A 100 -8.42 12.53 -12.90
N GLY A 101 -7.52 12.10 -12.03
CA GLY A 101 -7.15 12.88 -10.86
C GLY A 101 -5.64 12.98 -10.68
N VAL A 102 -5.23 14.04 -10.01
CA VAL A 102 -3.84 14.25 -9.61
C VAL A 102 -3.79 14.88 -8.24
N GLY A 103 -2.70 14.68 -7.52
CA GLY A 103 -2.39 15.47 -6.35
C GLY A 103 -1.18 14.92 -5.58
N PRO A 104 -0.83 15.52 -4.45
CA PRO A 104 0.37 15.16 -3.71
C PRO A 104 0.15 13.89 -2.88
N THR A 105 1.24 13.16 -2.67
CA THR A 105 1.33 12.09 -1.70
C THR A 105 2.68 12.11 -1.00
N ALA A 106 2.68 11.71 0.27
CA ALA A 106 3.89 11.54 1.04
C ALA A 106 3.76 10.37 2.02
N VAL A 107 4.89 9.79 2.38
CA VAL A 107 5.02 8.87 3.51
C VAL A 107 6.17 9.34 4.36
N VAL A 108 5.97 9.34 5.67
CA VAL A 108 7.05 9.50 6.65
C VAL A 108 7.01 8.31 7.57
N LEU A 109 8.18 7.74 7.85
CA LEU A 109 8.31 6.60 8.74
C LEU A 109 9.64 6.63 9.46
N LYS A 110 9.70 5.89 10.56
CA LYS A 110 10.93 5.63 11.29
C LYS A 110 10.95 4.17 11.71
N GLN A 111 12.11 3.56 11.52
CA GLN A 111 12.38 2.21 12.00
C GLN A 111 13.25 2.29 13.25
N SER A 112 12.74 1.79 14.36
CA SER A 112 13.42 1.74 15.65
C SER A 112 13.52 0.29 16.10
N GLY A 113 14.66 -0.34 15.81
CA GLY A 113 14.86 -1.76 16.02
C GLY A 113 13.85 -2.59 15.24
N ARG A 114 12.95 -3.25 15.96
CA ARG A 114 11.93 -4.16 15.40
C ARG A 114 10.60 -3.50 15.08
N VAL A 115 10.43 -2.25 15.48
CA VAL A 115 9.20 -1.49 15.28
C VAL A 115 9.41 -0.50 14.15
N THR A 116 8.51 -0.51 13.17
CA THR A 116 8.40 0.53 12.15
C THR A 116 7.06 1.21 12.33
N TYR A 117 7.06 2.53 12.41
CA TYR A 117 5.84 3.31 12.49
C TYR A 117 5.93 4.49 11.54
N GLY A 118 4.77 4.94 11.07
CA GLY A 118 4.72 6.04 10.12
C GLY A 118 3.31 6.38 9.72
N MET A 119 3.23 7.23 8.70
CA MET A 119 1.98 7.72 8.17
C MET A 119 2.12 7.94 6.67
N LEU A 120 1.12 7.48 5.92
CA LEU A 120 0.95 7.83 4.51
C LEU A 120 -0.14 8.89 4.40
N VAL A 121 0.12 9.95 3.67
CA VAL A 121 -0.86 10.97 3.31
C VAL A 121 -0.95 11.08 1.80
N LYS A 122 -2.16 11.33 1.29
CA LYS A 122 -2.40 11.55 -0.13
C LYS A 122 -3.61 12.43 -0.29
N HIS A 123 -3.55 13.40 -1.19
CA HIS A 123 -4.70 14.17 -1.60
C HIS A 123 -4.79 14.07 -3.13
N ILE A 124 -5.95 13.72 -3.66
CA ILE A 124 -6.23 13.69 -5.11
C ILE A 124 -7.45 14.55 -5.39
N TRP A 125 -7.33 15.43 -6.37
CA TRP A 125 -8.46 16.13 -6.98
C TRP A 125 -8.65 15.65 -8.42
N SER A 126 -9.90 15.63 -8.89
CA SER A 126 -10.19 15.42 -10.31
C SER A 126 -9.75 16.64 -11.12
N VAL A 127 -9.14 16.39 -12.28
CA VAL A 127 -8.69 17.43 -13.22
C VAL A 127 -9.35 17.32 -14.58
N ALA A 128 -9.80 16.12 -14.97
CA ALA A 128 -10.45 15.86 -16.24
C ALA A 128 -11.34 14.60 -16.14
N GLY A 129 -12.10 14.30 -17.19
CA GLY A 129 -12.94 13.12 -17.28
C GLY A 129 -14.40 13.46 -17.57
N SER A 130 -15.30 12.51 -17.33
CA SER A 130 -16.71 12.64 -17.72
C SER A 130 -17.43 13.77 -16.97
N ASP A 131 -18.06 14.70 -17.68
CA ASP A 131 -18.84 15.81 -17.10
C ASP A 131 -20.13 15.31 -16.41
N SER A 132 -20.63 14.14 -16.81
CA SER A 132 -21.79 13.48 -16.16
C SER A 132 -21.47 12.86 -14.79
N ARG A 133 -20.25 13.03 -14.28
CA ARG A 133 -19.81 12.57 -12.96
C ARG A 133 -19.34 13.78 -12.15
N ALA A 134 -19.70 13.81 -10.87
CA ALA A 134 -19.30 14.88 -9.97
C ALA A 134 -17.77 14.93 -9.82
N ASP A 135 -17.24 16.13 -9.66
CA ASP A 135 -15.84 16.32 -9.34
C ASP A 135 -15.51 15.75 -7.97
N MET A 136 -14.24 15.38 -7.81
CA MET A 136 -13.75 14.62 -6.68
C MET A 136 -12.60 15.36 -6.01
N SER A 137 -12.65 15.48 -4.69
CA SER A 137 -11.49 15.84 -3.85
C SER A 137 -11.44 14.87 -2.68
N GLN A 138 -10.40 14.03 -2.64
CA GLN A 138 -10.23 13.00 -1.63
C GLN A 138 -8.89 13.17 -0.94
N ALA A 139 -8.94 13.37 0.38
CA ALA A 139 -7.79 13.24 1.26
C ALA A 139 -7.77 11.86 1.90
N PHE A 140 -6.60 11.27 2.01
CA PHE A 140 -6.34 9.99 2.63
C PHE A 140 -5.21 10.11 3.63
N ILE A 141 -5.44 9.64 4.84
CA ILE A 141 -4.44 9.59 5.91
C ILE A 141 -4.43 8.16 6.45
N LYS A 142 -3.26 7.53 6.42
CA LYS A 142 -3.08 6.15 6.87
C LYS A 142 -1.90 6.03 7.84
N PRO A 143 -2.11 6.23 9.15
CA PRO A 143 -1.13 5.80 10.13
C PRO A 143 -0.93 4.29 10.07
N PHE A 144 0.30 3.84 10.26
CA PHE A 144 0.62 2.43 10.34
C PHE A 144 1.70 2.16 11.39
N LEU A 145 1.63 0.96 11.95
CA LEU A 145 2.58 0.40 12.88
C LEU A 145 2.84 -1.04 12.47
N SER A 146 4.10 -1.44 12.38
CA SER A 146 4.49 -2.80 12.13
C SER A 146 5.60 -3.26 13.07
N TYR A 147 5.49 -4.50 13.52
CA TYR A 147 6.48 -5.17 14.34
C TYR A 147 7.03 -6.39 13.59
N THR A 148 8.35 -6.45 13.45
CA THR A 148 9.06 -7.55 12.79
C THR A 148 9.75 -8.41 13.85
N THR A 149 9.39 -9.69 13.93
CA THR A 149 10.01 -10.67 14.83
C THR A 149 11.45 -10.97 14.37
N PRO A 150 12.30 -11.55 15.26
CA PRO A 150 13.61 -12.08 14.87
C PRO A 150 13.55 -13.05 13.70
N ASP A 151 12.49 -13.86 13.66
CA ASP A 151 12.23 -14.87 12.65
C ASP A 151 11.61 -14.29 11.36
N ALA A 152 11.75 -12.97 11.16
CA ALA A 152 11.29 -12.19 10.01
C ALA A 152 9.76 -12.15 9.77
N ALA A 153 8.94 -12.62 10.73
CA ALA A 153 7.48 -12.45 10.64
C ALA A 153 7.11 -10.99 10.94
N THR A 154 6.32 -10.36 10.08
CA THR A 154 5.88 -8.97 10.27
C THR A 154 4.38 -8.89 10.54
N PHE A 155 4.04 -8.34 11.70
CA PHE A 155 2.67 -8.00 12.08
C PHE A 155 2.47 -6.51 11.81
N SER A 156 1.40 -6.16 11.10
CA SER A 156 1.11 -4.75 10.81
C SER A 156 -0.34 -4.40 11.11
N THR A 157 -0.51 -3.22 11.69
CA THR A 157 -1.80 -2.58 11.88
C THR A 157 -1.77 -1.21 11.23
N SER A 158 -2.89 -0.83 10.61
CA SER A 158 -3.07 0.50 10.07
C SER A 158 -4.51 0.92 10.20
N ALA A 159 -4.73 2.18 10.56
CA ALA A 159 -6.02 2.82 10.39
C ALA A 159 -5.96 3.63 9.09
N ALA A 160 -7.05 3.62 8.34
CA ALA A 160 -7.18 4.35 7.09
C ALA A 160 -8.34 5.32 7.24
N GLU A 161 -8.07 6.62 7.10
CA GLU A 161 -9.11 7.65 7.10
C GLU A 161 -9.18 8.26 5.70
N MET A 162 -10.35 8.14 5.07
CA MET A 162 -10.69 8.78 3.80
C MET A 162 -11.66 9.93 4.06
N VAL A 163 -11.24 11.15 3.74
CA VAL A 163 -12.11 12.32 3.72
C VAL A 163 -12.37 12.70 2.27
N GLN A 164 -13.56 12.36 1.77
CA GLN A 164 -14.00 12.73 0.43
C GLN A 164 -14.93 13.93 0.49
N ARG A 165 -14.56 15.02 -0.19
CA ARG A 165 -15.43 16.15 -0.50
C ARG A 165 -15.96 15.99 -1.92
N GLN A 166 -17.29 15.93 -2.04
CA GLN A 166 -17.99 16.10 -3.31
C GLN A 166 -18.69 17.47 -3.28
N PRO A 167 -18.75 18.21 -4.41
CA PRO A 167 -19.64 19.36 -4.51
C PRO A 167 -21.07 18.90 -4.21
N ILE A 168 -21.83 19.74 -3.48
CA ILE A 168 -23.12 19.41 -2.86
C ILE A 168 -24.14 18.94 -3.91
N ALA A 169 -24.15 17.63 -4.15
CA ALA A 169 -25.26 16.83 -4.64
C ALA A 169 -24.93 15.37 -4.29
N THR A 170 -25.70 14.77 -3.38
CA THR A 170 -25.57 13.40 -2.85
C THR A 170 -24.36 13.09 -1.95
N SER A 171 -24.51 13.38 -0.66
CA SER A 171 -23.67 12.86 0.43
C SER A 171 -23.68 11.32 0.47
N ARG A 172 -22.53 10.67 0.25
CA ARG A 172 -22.22 9.32 0.76
C ARG A 172 -20.80 9.29 1.31
N ARG A 173 -20.64 9.15 2.63
CA ARG A 173 -19.38 8.78 3.28
C ARG A 173 -19.17 7.26 3.12
N PRO A 174 -18.09 6.77 2.49
CA PRO A 174 -17.60 5.42 2.76
C PRO A 174 -16.85 5.44 4.10
N GLU A 175 -17.34 4.68 5.08
CA GLU A 175 -16.61 4.37 6.31
C GLU A 175 -15.77 3.12 6.02
N GLU A 176 -14.47 3.27 5.74
CA GLU A 176 -13.53 2.15 5.67
C GLU A 176 -13.07 1.84 7.11
N LYS A 177 -13.35 0.64 7.60
CA LYS A 177 -12.88 0.18 8.92
C LYS A 177 -11.54 -0.54 8.76
N GLY A 178 -10.61 -0.17 9.63
CA GLY A 178 -9.18 -0.50 9.55
C GLY A 178 -8.86 -1.95 9.15
N GLY A 179 -7.97 -2.08 8.18
CA GLY A 179 -7.43 -3.37 7.75
C GLY A 179 -6.37 -3.89 8.72
N PHE A 180 -6.62 -5.07 9.28
CA PHE A 180 -5.59 -5.90 9.90
C PHE A 180 -4.90 -6.72 8.82
N GLY A 181 -3.60 -6.48 8.59
CA GLY A 181 -2.83 -7.15 7.56
C GLY A 181 -1.67 -7.93 8.17
N VAL A 182 -1.72 -9.27 8.10
CA VAL A 182 -0.54 -10.11 8.29
C VAL A 182 0.17 -10.20 6.94
N SER A 183 1.35 -9.61 6.82
CA SER A 183 2.15 -9.68 5.60
C SER A 183 3.44 -10.45 5.90
N PHE A 184 3.54 -11.65 5.35
CA PHE A 184 4.80 -12.37 5.25
C PHE A 184 5.62 -11.72 4.13
N ARG A 185 6.42 -10.71 4.47
CA ARG A 185 7.51 -10.27 3.61
C ARG A 185 8.77 -10.90 4.15
N ALA A 186 9.41 -11.76 3.35
CA ALA A 186 10.83 -12.01 3.52
C ALA A 186 11.52 -10.65 3.30
N VAL A 187 11.88 -9.98 4.39
CA VAL A 187 12.72 -8.80 4.36
C VAL A 187 14.12 -9.33 4.10
N GLU A 188 14.39 -9.67 2.83
CA GLU A 188 15.76 -9.81 2.42
C GLU A 188 16.37 -8.41 2.49
N CYS A 189 17.34 -8.27 3.39
CA CYS A 189 17.98 -7.03 3.74
C CYS A 189 18.57 -6.40 2.47
N LEU A 190 17.85 -5.46 1.85
CA LEU A 190 18.24 -4.86 0.57
C LEU A 190 19.46 -3.92 0.68
N LEU A 191 20.10 -3.85 1.85
CA LEU A 191 21.30 -3.05 2.09
C LEU A 191 22.61 -3.84 1.94
N CYS A 192 22.59 -5.13 1.51
CA CYS A 192 23.83 -5.92 1.53
C CYS A 192 24.07 -6.90 0.36
N ARG A 193 23.41 -6.79 -0.81
CA ARG A 193 23.76 -7.65 -1.97
C ARG A 193 23.69 -6.95 -3.33
N PRO A 194 24.76 -7.04 -4.17
CA PRO A 194 24.70 -6.71 -5.59
C PRO A 194 24.08 -7.87 -6.37
N LEU A 195 23.25 -7.56 -7.37
CA LEU A 195 22.70 -8.41 -8.44
C LEU A 195 22.46 -9.91 -8.14
N VAL A 196 21.19 -10.36 -8.18
CA VAL A 196 20.75 -11.51 -9.01
C VAL A 196 19.22 -11.47 -9.18
N THR A 197 18.80 -11.56 -10.44
CA THR A 197 17.49 -11.88 -11.00
C THR A 197 16.58 -12.74 -10.12
N ILE A 198 15.36 -12.27 -9.82
CA ILE A 198 14.27 -13.15 -9.37
C ILE A 198 13.33 -13.41 -10.55
N VAL A 199 13.54 -14.58 -11.15
CA VAL A 199 12.59 -15.26 -12.03
C VAL A 199 11.36 -15.66 -11.21
N VAL A 200 10.18 -15.34 -11.73
CA VAL A 200 8.89 -15.84 -11.22
C VAL A 200 8.86 -17.36 -11.41
N ALA A 201 8.75 -18.12 -10.33
CA ALA A 201 8.48 -19.56 -10.38
C ALA A 201 7.40 -19.98 -9.38
N ARG A 202 6.61 -20.95 -9.85
CA ARG A 202 5.30 -21.43 -9.38
C ARG A 202 5.27 -22.00 -7.95
N CYS A 203 4.04 -21.98 -7.40
CA CYS A 203 3.44 -22.93 -6.45
C CYS A 203 4.23 -24.23 -6.19
N ASN A 204 4.57 -24.50 -4.92
CA ASN A 204 3.92 -25.59 -4.16
C ASN A 204 4.29 -25.53 -2.66
N VAL A 205 3.29 -25.75 -1.81
CA VAL A 205 3.44 -25.86 -0.36
C VAL A 205 4.18 -27.16 -0.01
N ARG A 206 5.27 -27.10 0.76
CA ARG A 206 5.74 -28.18 1.63
C ARG A 206 6.53 -27.61 2.82
N PHE A 207 6.00 -27.82 4.01
CA PHE A 207 6.69 -27.58 5.28
C PHE A 207 7.85 -28.58 5.42
N HIS A 208 9.07 -28.09 5.66
CA HIS A 208 10.11 -28.86 6.36
C HIS A 208 10.93 -27.95 7.26
N SER A 209 10.90 -28.29 8.54
CA SER A 209 11.72 -27.78 9.64
C SER A 209 13.20 -27.84 9.28
N LEU A 210 13.90 -26.69 9.33
CA LEU A 210 15.35 -26.65 9.43
C LEU A 210 15.74 -25.58 10.47
N GLN A 211 16.41 -26.07 11.51
CA GLN A 211 16.97 -25.35 12.65
C GLN A 211 18.01 -24.28 12.23
N PRO A 212 18.23 -23.22 13.04
CA PRO A 212 19.13 -22.13 12.68
C PRO A 212 20.59 -22.57 12.82
N LYS A 213 21.38 -22.47 11.74
CA LYS A 213 22.84 -22.45 11.81
C LYS A 213 23.31 -21.03 12.14
N SER A 214 24.16 -20.95 13.15
CA SER A 214 24.81 -19.77 13.71
C SER A 214 25.52 -18.89 12.68
N CYS A 215 25.46 -17.58 12.88
CA CYS A 215 26.40 -16.62 12.28
C CYS A 215 27.50 -16.33 13.32
N GLN A 216 28.73 -16.76 13.04
CA GLN A 216 29.92 -16.33 13.79
C GLN A 216 30.44 -15.00 13.24
N SER A 217 30.73 -14.08 14.16
CA SER A 217 31.32 -12.77 13.91
C SER A 217 32.79 -12.93 13.51
N ALA A 218 33.14 -12.45 12.32
CA ALA A 218 34.53 -12.26 11.92
C ALA A 218 35.09 -11.02 12.63
N ASN A 219 35.67 -11.23 13.81
CA ASN A 219 36.81 -10.45 14.31
C ASN A 219 37.41 -11.21 15.49
N GLY A 220 38.50 -11.93 15.21
CA GLY A 220 39.28 -12.60 16.22
C GLY A 220 40.00 -11.58 17.09
N GLN A 221 39.57 -11.47 18.34
CA GLN A 221 40.42 -11.09 19.46
C GLN A 221 39.81 -11.65 20.75
N LEU A 222 40.52 -12.62 21.33
CA LEU A 222 40.29 -13.20 22.65
C LEU A 222 40.81 -12.24 23.72
N LEU A 223 39.98 -11.88 24.70
CA LEU A 223 40.43 -11.52 26.05
C LEU A 223 39.42 -12.05 27.10
N PRO A 224 39.91 -12.49 28.28
CA PRO A 224 39.19 -13.39 29.18
C PRO A 224 38.26 -12.64 30.15
N LEU A 225 37.16 -13.30 30.52
CA LEU A 225 36.29 -12.89 31.62
C LEU A 225 36.74 -13.55 32.92
N SER A 226 36.99 -12.73 33.93
CA SER A 226 36.58 -13.03 35.32
C SER A 226 35.26 -12.35 35.59
#